data_AF-A0A940MMM4-F1
#
_entry.id   AF-A0A940MMM4-F1
#
_cell.length_a   1.000
_cell.length_b   1.000
_cell.length_c   1.000
_cell.angle_alpha   90.00
_cell.angle_beta   90.00
_cell.angle_gamma   90.00
#
_symmetry.space_group_name_H-M   'P 1'
#
loop_
_entity.id
_entity.type
_entity.pdbx_description
1 polymer ?
#
loop_
_entity_poly.entity_id
_entity_poly.type
_entity_poly.pdbx_seq_one_letter_code
_entity_poly.pdbx_strand_id
1 'polypeptide(L)'
;MKLFYDTSTGIPLHTVVSGTYDGRDRDDWIEIPDTFDMTALPDFRVEDGQLVAQGVESACAAALAHVNAACGKTRCQFMTAIPGQEMVYLAKETEAKAYAALAILPHDLSNFPLLAAEVGITAPSAYELAQIWLNLAAMWRDTAGAIECARLTAVNAIREATSKAQIDTAVQALESALAQIT
;
A
#
# COMPACT_ATOMS: atom_id res chain seq x y z
N MET A 1 -12.51 -3.94 -35.00
CA MET A 1 -13.39 -5.13 -34.83
C MET A 1 -14.66 -4.68 -34.17
N LYS A 2 -15.81 -5.22 -34.59
CA LYS A 2 -17.08 -4.86 -33.96
C LYS A 2 -17.33 -5.72 -32.74
N LEU A 3 -17.63 -5.08 -31.61
CA LEU A 3 -18.13 -5.74 -30.41
C LEU A 3 -19.62 -5.47 -30.28
N PHE A 4 -20.42 -6.54 -30.31
CA PHE A 4 -21.84 -6.49 -30.02
C PHE A 4 -22.07 -6.65 -28.53
N TYR A 5 -23.06 -5.95 -28.00
CA TYR A 5 -23.35 -5.92 -26.57
C TYR A 5 -24.86 -5.83 -26.32
N ASP A 6 -25.28 -6.23 -25.12
CA ASP A 6 -26.64 -6.02 -24.66
C ASP A 6 -26.80 -4.57 -24.21
N THR A 7 -27.67 -3.79 -24.85
CA THR A 7 -27.85 -2.35 -24.55
C THR A 7 -28.51 -2.06 -23.21
N SER A 8 -29.16 -3.04 -22.58
CA SER A 8 -29.79 -2.88 -21.27
C SER A 8 -28.80 -3.11 -20.13
N THR A 9 -27.77 -3.93 -20.35
CA THR A 9 -26.79 -4.31 -19.32
C THR A 9 -25.36 -3.87 -19.63
N GLY A 10 -25.09 -3.45 -20.87
CA GLY A 10 -23.74 -3.19 -21.38
C GLY A 10 -22.91 -4.46 -21.60
N ILE A 11 -23.46 -5.66 -21.37
CA ILE A 11 -22.66 -6.89 -21.35
C ILE A 11 -22.19 -7.23 -22.77
N PRO A 12 -20.89 -7.47 -22.98
CA PRO A 12 -20.36 -7.94 -24.26
C PRO A 12 -20.96 -9.30 -24.65
N LEU A 13 -21.38 -9.46 -25.91
CA LEU A 13 -22.02 -10.67 -26.42
C LEU A 13 -21.09 -11.46 -27.33
N HIS A 14 -20.72 -10.88 -28.47
CA HIS A 14 -19.85 -11.50 -29.47
C HIS A 14 -19.11 -10.44 -30.29
N THR A 15 -18.04 -10.84 -30.96
CA THR A 15 -17.29 -9.98 -31.87
C THR A 15 -17.34 -10.45 -33.31
N VAL A 16 -17.24 -9.50 -34.24
CA VAL A 16 -17.15 -9.77 -35.68
C VAL A 16 -15.97 -9.01 -36.28
N VAL A 17 -15.03 -9.76 -36.87
CA VAL A 17 -13.91 -9.22 -37.65
C VAL A 17 -14.40 -8.90 -39.07
N SER A 18 -13.94 -7.80 -39.66
CA SER A 18 -14.45 -7.34 -40.96
C SER A 18 -14.29 -8.39 -42.07
N GLY A 19 -15.37 -8.67 -42.80
CA GLY A 19 -15.39 -9.59 -43.95
C GLY A 19 -16.55 -10.60 -43.99
N THR A 20 -17.27 -10.81 -42.88
CA THR A 20 -18.37 -11.80 -42.76
C THR A 20 -19.62 -11.23 -42.06
N TYR A 21 -19.93 -9.96 -42.26
CA TYR A 21 -21.14 -9.37 -41.69
C TYR A 21 -22.35 -9.60 -42.62
N ASP A 22 -23.32 -10.42 -42.21
CA ASP A 22 -24.51 -10.76 -43.02
C ASP A 22 -25.70 -9.79 -42.82
N GLY A 23 -25.48 -8.69 -42.09
CA GLY A 23 -26.45 -7.61 -41.95
C GLY A 23 -27.64 -7.90 -41.04
N ARG A 24 -27.63 -9.00 -40.28
CA ARG A 24 -28.76 -9.38 -39.40
C ARG A 24 -28.62 -9.00 -37.93
N ASP A 25 -27.45 -8.52 -37.50
CA ASP A 25 -27.27 -8.03 -36.12
C ASP A 25 -27.61 -6.54 -36.01
N ARG A 26 -28.19 -6.19 -34.86
CA ARG A 26 -28.74 -4.87 -34.50
C ARG A 26 -27.69 -3.76 -34.56
N ASP A 27 -28.14 -2.50 -34.58
CA ASP A 27 -27.30 -1.28 -34.53
C ASP A 27 -26.48 -1.12 -33.23
N ASP A 28 -26.46 -2.15 -32.37
CA ASP A 28 -25.92 -2.12 -31.01
C ASP A 28 -24.50 -2.69 -30.96
N TRP A 29 -23.54 -1.96 -31.53
CA TRP A 29 -22.13 -2.34 -31.52
C TRP A 29 -21.22 -1.13 -31.28
N ILE A 30 -20.00 -1.41 -30.79
CA ILE A 30 -18.91 -0.45 -30.72
C ILE A 30 -17.69 -0.98 -31.48
N GLU A 31 -16.85 -0.07 -31.98
CA GLU A 31 -15.56 -0.44 -32.55
C GLU A 31 -14.55 -0.65 -31.41
N ILE A 32 -13.90 -1.81 -31.38
CA ILE A 32 -12.77 -2.09 -30.50
C ILE A 32 -11.53 -2.44 -31.33
N PRO A 33 -10.31 -2.16 -30.84
CA PRO A 33 -9.09 -2.53 -31.54
C PRO A 33 -9.04 -4.03 -31.85
N ASP A 34 -8.58 -4.40 -33.04
CA ASP A 34 -8.38 -5.82 -33.40
C ASP A 34 -7.30 -6.49 -32.52
N THR A 35 -6.51 -5.68 -31.82
CA THR A 35 -5.48 -6.08 -30.85
C THR A 35 -6.02 -6.23 -29.42
N PHE A 36 -7.32 -6.06 -29.19
CA PHE A 36 -7.92 -6.18 -27.85
C PHE A 36 -7.79 -7.62 -27.33
N ASP A 37 -7.39 -7.77 -26.07
CA ASP A 37 -7.31 -9.09 -25.42
C ASP A 37 -8.72 -9.62 -25.13
N MET A 38 -9.16 -10.52 -26.00
CA MET A 38 -10.48 -11.13 -25.91
C MET A 38 -10.69 -11.95 -24.63
N THR A 39 -9.63 -12.38 -23.95
CA THR A 39 -9.76 -13.11 -22.68
C THR A 39 -10.18 -12.19 -21.52
N ALA A 40 -9.96 -10.87 -21.66
CA ALA A 40 -10.36 -9.87 -20.68
C ALA A 40 -11.80 -9.36 -20.85
N LEU A 41 -12.48 -9.65 -21.97
CA LEU A 41 -13.85 -9.20 -22.25
C LEU A 41 -14.86 -9.42 -21.11
N PRO A 42 -14.84 -10.54 -20.36
CA PRO A 42 -15.74 -10.75 -19.22
C PRO A 42 -15.58 -9.69 -18.11
N ASP A 43 -14.47 -8.95 -18.07
CA ASP A 43 -14.22 -7.87 -17.10
C ASP A 43 -14.63 -6.49 -17.62
N PHE A 44 -15.32 -6.41 -18.76
CA PHE A 44 -15.74 -5.15 -19.35
C PHE A 44 -17.25 -5.13 -19.62
N ARG A 45 -17.81 -3.92 -19.65
CA ARG A 45 -19.16 -3.62 -20.14
C ARG A 45 -19.10 -2.37 -21.02
N VAL A 46 -20.10 -2.18 -21.86
CA VAL A 46 -20.25 -0.97 -22.68
C VAL A 46 -21.10 0.04 -21.92
N GLU A 47 -20.55 1.23 -21.67
CA GLU A 47 -21.25 2.38 -21.10
C GLU A 47 -21.06 3.59 -22.00
N ASP A 48 -22.16 4.28 -22.32
CA ASP A 48 -22.15 5.48 -23.18
C ASP A 48 -21.34 5.31 -24.49
N GLY A 49 -21.42 4.11 -25.08
CA GLY A 49 -20.71 3.78 -26.32
C GLY A 49 -19.20 3.53 -26.17
N GLN A 50 -18.71 3.34 -24.94
CA GLN A 50 -17.32 3.02 -24.64
C GLN A 50 -17.21 1.70 -23.88
N LEU A 51 -16.19 0.90 -24.21
CA LEU A 51 -15.86 -0.29 -23.44
C LEU A 51 -15.17 0.13 -22.13
N VAL A 52 -15.82 -0.09 -21.00
CA VAL A 52 -15.34 0.26 -19.66
C VAL A 52 -15.17 -1.00 -18.81
N ALA A 53 -14.13 -1.04 -18.00
CA ALA A 53 -13.90 -2.17 -17.11
C ALA A 53 -14.92 -2.17 -15.96
N GLN A 54 -15.57 -3.30 -15.72
CA GLN A 54 -16.56 -3.43 -14.65
C GLN A 54 -15.94 -3.75 -13.31
N GLY A 55 -16.56 -3.25 -12.24
CA GLY A 55 -16.13 -3.50 -10.86
C GLY A 55 -14.81 -2.83 -10.44
N VAL A 56 -14.15 -2.07 -11.32
CA VAL A 56 -12.85 -1.43 -11.05
C VAL A 56 -12.89 -0.50 -9.85
N GLU A 57 -13.92 0.35 -9.71
CA GLU A 57 -14.02 1.27 -8.57
C GLU A 57 -14.12 0.53 -7.22
N SER A 58 -14.96 -0.51 -7.15
CA SER A 58 -15.11 -1.33 -5.96
C SER A 58 -13.82 -2.11 -5.67
N ALA A 59 -13.18 -2.65 -6.70
CA ALA A 59 -11.89 -3.32 -6.59
C ALA A 59 -10.78 -2.37 -6.10
N CYS A 60 -10.74 -1.14 -6.58
CA CYS A 60 -9.82 -0.10 -6.12
C CYS A 60 -10.03 0.20 -4.63
N ALA A 61 -11.28 0.40 -4.19
CA ALA A 61 -11.58 0.66 -2.79
C ALA A 61 -11.14 -0.49 -1.87
N ALA A 62 -11.42 -1.74 -2.27
CA ALA A 62 -11.00 -2.94 -1.54
C ALA A 62 -9.47 -3.07 -1.50
N ALA A 63 -8.80 -2.85 -2.63
CA ALA A 63 -7.34 -2.93 -2.73
C ALA A 63 -6.65 -1.86 -1.89
N LEU A 64 -7.15 -0.62 -1.88
CA LEU A 64 -6.61 0.45 -1.03
C LEU A 64 -6.79 0.14 0.46
N ALA A 65 -7.91 -0.47 0.85
CA ALA A 65 -8.12 -0.93 2.23
C ALA A 65 -7.11 -2.03 2.60
N HIS A 66 -6.89 -3.00 1.72
CA HIS A 66 -5.90 -4.07 1.89
C HIS A 66 -4.48 -3.52 2.02
N VAL A 67 -4.08 -2.59 1.13
CA VAL A 67 -2.76 -1.93 1.17
C VAL A 67 -2.50 -1.30 2.54
N ASN A 68 -3.46 -0.53 3.06
CA ASN A 68 -3.32 0.12 4.36
C ASN A 68 -3.25 -0.90 5.51
N ALA A 69 -4.08 -1.95 5.46
CA ALA A 69 -4.08 -3.01 6.47
C ALA A 69 -2.76 -3.81 6.46
N ALA A 70 -2.26 -4.17 5.29
CA ALA A 70 -1.00 -4.90 5.13
C ALA A 70 0.19 -4.09 5.66
N CYS A 71 0.31 -2.82 5.25
CA CYS A 71 1.35 -1.94 5.79
C CYS A 71 1.22 -1.74 7.30
N GLY A 72 0.00 -1.57 7.82
CA GLY A 72 -0.25 -1.46 9.26
C GLY A 72 0.21 -2.71 10.03
N LYS A 73 -0.10 -3.90 9.51
CA LYS A 73 0.36 -5.17 10.06
C LYS A 73 1.89 -5.28 10.04
N THR A 74 2.54 -4.89 8.96
CA THR A 74 4.02 -4.88 8.88
C THR A 74 4.63 -3.93 9.91
N ARG A 75 4.08 -2.72 10.09
CA ARG A 75 4.56 -1.80 11.15
C ARG A 75 4.51 -2.43 12.53
N CYS A 76 3.45 -3.17 12.84
CA CYS A 76 3.28 -3.86 14.12
C CYS A 76 4.31 -4.96 14.40
N GLN A 77 5.13 -5.37 13.43
CA GLN A 77 6.24 -6.30 13.66
C GLN A 77 7.44 -5.61 14.35
N PHE A 78 7.56 -4.28 14.22
CA PHE A 78 8.68 -3.49 14.72
C PHE A 78 8.32 -2.61 15.92
N MET A 79 7.03 -2.49 16.24
CA MET A 79 6.54 -1.67 17.33
C MET A 79 5.46 -2.39 18.13
N THR A 80 5.37 -2.08 19.42
CA THR A 80 4.25 -2.54 20.23
C THR A 80 3.04 -1.64 20.00
N ALA A 81 1.94 -2.22 19.51
CA ALA A 81 0.70 -1.48 19.25
C ALA A 81 -0.18 -1.42 20.52
N ILE A 82 0.05 -0.41 21.37
CA ILE A 82 -0.84 -0.06 22.48
C ILE A 82 -1.08 1.46 22.53
N PRO A 83 -2.23 1.93 23.05
CA PRO A 83 -2.54 3.36 23.07
C PRO A 83 -1.44 4.20 23.73
N GLY A 84 -0.97 5.21 23.01
CA GLY A 84 0.07 6.15 23.49
C GLY A 84 1.51 5.65 23.40
N GLN A 85 1.75 4.40 22.99
CA GLN A 85 3.11 3.85 22.91
C GLN A 85 4.02 4.59 21.93
N GLU A 86 3.47 5.05 20.80
CA GLU A 86 4.19 5.83 19.81
C GLU A 86 4.75 7.14 20.42
N MET A 87 3.96 7.81 21.27
CA MET A 87 4.41 9.02 21.98
C MET A 87 5.55 8.70 22.95
N VAL A 88 5.50 7.53 23.61
CA VAL A 88 6.58 7.07 24.48
C VAL A 88 7.86 6.82 23.68
N TYR A 89 7.78 6.18 22.52
CA TYR A 89 8.96 5.96 21.66
C TYR A 89 9.60 7.27 21.18
N LEU A 90 8.79 8.26 20.78
CA LEU A 90 9.28 9.58 20.37
C LEU A 90 9.93 10.35 21.54
N ALA A 91 9.33 10.27 22.73
CA ALA A 91 9.89 10.86 23.94
C ALA A 91 11.22 10.21 24.33
N LYS A 92 11.31 8.88 24.27
CA LYS A 92 12.55 8.11 24.50
C LYS A 92 13.66 8.53 23.55
N GLU A 93 13.37 8.61 22.25
CA GLU A 93 14.36 9.07 21.26
C GLU A 93 14.83 10.50 21.55
N THR A 94 13.89 11.40 21.89
CA THR A 94 14.22 12.80 22.21
C THR A 94 15.14 12.90 23.42
N GLU A 95 14.84 12.15 24.47
CA GLU A 95 15.63 12.11 25.69
C GLU A 95 17.02 11.49 25.46
N ALA A 96 17.10 10.41 24.69
CA ALA A 96 18.38 9.79 24.31
C ALA A 96 19.26 10.74 23.49
N LYS A 97 18.69 11.49 22.54
CA LYS A 97 19.42 12.51 21.77
C LYS A 97 19.95 13.61 22.69
N ALA A 98 19.13 14.10 23.61
CA ALA A 98 19.54 15.12 24.56
C ALA A 98 20.67 14.63 25.48
N TYR A 99 20.57 13.40 25.99
CA TYR A 99 21.62 12.79 26.82
C TYR A 99 22.92 12.60 26.04
N ALA A 100 22.85 12.08 24.81
CA ALA A 100 24.02 11.86 23.97
C ALA A 100 24.72 13.15 23.51
N ALA A 101 24.02 14.28 23.51
CA ALA A 101 24.57 15.59 23.18
C ALA A 101 25.31 16.28 24.35
N LEU A 102 25.26 15.71 25.55
CA LEU A 102 25.94 16.28 26.72
C LEU A 102 27.47 16.17 26.57
N ALA A 103 28.16 17.29 26.75
CA ALA A 103 29.63 17.32 26.80
C ALA A 103 30.20 16.65 28.06
N ILE A 104 29.43 16.65 29.16
CA ILE A 104 29.80 16.07 30.45
C ILE A 104 28.60 15.27 30.95
N LEU A 105 28.82 14.02 31.34
CA LEU A 105 27.75 13.17 31.88
C LEU A 105 27.21 13.77 33.19
N PRO A 106 25.88 13.77 33.37
CA PRO A 106 25.28 14.35 34.56
C PRO A 106 25.52 13.42 35.76
N HIS A 107 25.59 14.00 36.95
CA HIS A 107 25.75 13.23 38.20
C HIS A 107 24.49 12.39 38.52
N ASP A 108 23.32 12.83 38.08
CA ASP A 108 22.05 12.11 38.18
C ASP A 108 21.22 12.25 36.89
N LEU A 109 20.08 11.56 36.83
CA LEU A 109 19.19 11.53 35.68
C LEU A 109 17.89 12.32 35.91
N SER A 110 17.89 13.32 36.80
CA SER A 110 16.68 14.10 37.12
C SER A 110 16.07 14.82 35.91
N ASN A 111 16.91 15.23 34.95
CA ASN A 111 16.50 15.81 33.67
C ASN A 111 16.16 14.78 32.58
N PHE A 112 16.31 13.49 32.90
CA PHE A 112 16.16 12.36 31.98
C PHE A 112 15.27 11.28 32.65
N PRO A 113 13.98 11.58 32.88
CA PRO A 113 13.09 10.72 33.65
C PRO A 113 12.82 9.35 33.00
N LEU A 114 12.81 9.24 31.66
CA LEU A 114 12.60 7.95 31.00
C LEU A 114 13.85 7.06 31.11
N LEU A 115 15.05 7.64 30.91
CA LEU A 115 16.31 6.94 31.13
C LEU A 115 16.41 6.50 32.60
N ALA A 116 16.11 7.39 33.55
CA ALA A 116 16.10 7.08 34.97
C ALA A 116 15.18 5.89 35.31
N ALA A 117 14.02 5.79 34.64
CA ALA A 117 13.04 4.74 34.88
C ALA A 117 13.43 3.37 34.32
N GLU A 118 14.29 3.30 33.30
CA GLU A 118 14.60 2.04 32.60
C GLU A 118 16.05 1.56 32.74
N VAL A 119 16.94 2.39 33.31
CA VAL A 119 18.29 1.94 33.70
C VAL A 119 18.18 0.84 34.76
N GLY A 120 18.96 -0.23 34.57
CA GLY A 120 18.91 -1.44 35.37
C GLY A 120 17.80 -2.42 34.98
N ILE A 121 16.86 -2.02 34.11
CA ILE A 121 15.80 -2.89 33.58
C ILE A 121 16.13 -3.29 32.13
N THR A 122 16.29 -2.29 31.27
CA THR A 122 16.51 -2.48 29.84
C THR A 122 18.01 -2.54 29.50
N ALA A 123 18.83 -1.76 30.21
CA ALA A 123 20.28 -1.74 30.05
C ALA A 123 20.99 -1.39 31.38
N PRO A 124 22.27 -1.76 31.55
CA PRO A 124 23.00 -1.52 32.80
C PRO A 124 23.25 -0.03 33.11
N SER A 125 23.37 0.80 32.07
CA SER A 125 23.69 2.23 32.20
C SER A 125 22.83 3.12 31.30
N ALA A 126 22.74 4.41 31.66
CA ALA A 126 22.02 5.40 30.86
C ALA A 126 22.63 5.59 29.46
N TYR A 127 23.97 5.48 29.35
CA TYR A 127 24.66 5.54 28.08
C TYR A 127 24.25 4.38 27.16
N GLU A 128 24.34 3.14 27.65
CA GLU A 128 23.94 1.96 26.86
C GLU A 128 22.46 2.01 26.50
N LEU A 129 21.60 2.44 27.42
CA LEU A 129 20.17 2.60 27.16
C LEU A 129 19.88 3.65 26.08
N ALA A 130 20.53 4.81 26.15
CA ALA A 130 20.40 5.86 25.14
C ALA A 130 20.86 5.36 23.76
N GLN A 131 21.97 4.62 23.69
CA GLN A 131 22.42 4.02 22.42
C GLN A 131 21.42 3.01 21.86
N ILE A 132 20.82 2.16 22.71
CA ILE A 132 19.76 1.23 22.29
C ILE A 132 18.59 1.99 21.67
N TRP A 133 18.09 3.04 22.33
CA TRP A 133 16.96 3.81 21.82
C TRP A 133 17.28 4.56 20.52
N LEU A 134 18.49 5.14 20.40
CA LEU A 134 18.92 5.81 19.17
C LEU A 134 19.05 4.82 18.00
N ASN A 135 19.60 3.64 18.24
CA ASN A 135 19.74 2.60 17.23
C ASN A 135 18.38 2.07 16.77
N LEU A 136 17.47 1.79 17.71
CA LEU A 136 16.10 1.37 17.39
C LEU A 136 15.36 2.46 16.60
N ALA A 137 15.52 3.72 16.96
CA ALA A 137 14.90 4.82 16.22
C ALA A 137 15.47 4.96 14.79
N ALA A 138 16.77 4.73 14.60
CA ALA A 138 17.39 4.72 13.29
C ALA A 138 16.86 3.57 12.43
N MET A 139 16.88 2.34 12.95
CA MET A 139 16.32 1.17 12.27
C MET A 139 14.84 1.37 11.92
N TRP A 140 14.05 1.92 12.84
CA TRP A 140 12.64 2.21 12.61
C TRP A 140 12.44 3.19 11.46
N ARG A 141 13.23 4.27 11.37
CA ARG A 141 13.10 5.22 10.25
C ARG A 141 13.37 4.58 8.90
N ASP A 142 14.40 3.75 8.82
CA ASP A 142 14.75 3.04 7.58
C ASP A 142 13.63 2.09 7.16
N THR A 143 13.15 1.27 8.10
CA THR A 143 12.01 0.35 7.89
C THR A 143 10.73 1.09 7.54
N ALA A 144 10.39 2.16 8.27
CA ALA A 144 9.19 2.96 8.02
C ALA A 144 9.22 3.62 6.64
N GLY A 145 10.39 4.11 6.20
CA GLY A 145 10.61 4.65 4.87
C GLY A 145 10.36 3.61 3.77
N ALA A 146 10.89 2.40 3.94
CA ALA A 146 10.67 1.29 3.00
C ALA A 146 9.19 0.90 2.91
N ILE A 147 8.49 0.76 4.05
CA ILE A 147 7.06 0.45 4.09
C ILE A 147 6.24 1.53 3.39
N GLU A 148 6.54 2.81 3.66
CA GLU A 148 5.79 3.92 3.10
C GLU A 148 6.03 4.09 1.59
N CYS A 149 7.26 3.85 1.13
CA CYS A 149 7.58 3.79 -0.29
C CYS A 149 6.77 2.69 -1.01
N ALA A 150 6.73 1.48 -0.45
CA ALA A 150 5.93 0.39 -1.00
C ALA A 150 4.43 0.73 -1.02
N ARG A 151 3.93 1.33 0.06
CA ARG A 151 2.52 1.76 0.19
C ARG A 151 2.13 2.78 -0.87
N LEU A 152 2.90 3.86 -1.00
CA LEU A 152 2.60 4.94 -1.94
C LEU A 152 2.73 4.48 -3.40
N THR A 153 3.71 3.63 -3.69
CA THR A 153 3.86 2.98 -5.00
C THR A 153 2.61 2.18 -5.37
N ALA A 154 2.13 1.34 -4.46
CA ALA A 154 0.92 0.54 -4.69
C ALA A 154 -0.35 1.40 -4.83
N VAL A 155 -0.51 2.42 -3.97
CA VAL A 155 -1.65 3.36 -4.05
C VAL A 155 -1.70 4.07 -5.39
N ASN A 156 -0.56 4.53 -5.91
CA ASN A 156 -0.50 5.20 -7.20
C ASN A 156 -0.85 4.23 -8.33
N ALA A 157 -0.26 3.02 -8.34
CA ALA A 157 -0.56 2.00 -9.34
C ALA A 157 -2.04 1.59 -9.35
N ILE A 158 -2.68 1.45 -8.19
CA ILE A 158 -4.12 1.14 -8.09
C ILE A 158 -4.98 2.28 -8.64
N ARG A 159 -4.61 3.54 -8.38
CA ARG A 159 -5.36 4.71 -8.86
C ARG A 159 -5.27 4.89 -10.37
N GLU A 160 -4.15 4.46 -10.97
CA GLU A 160 -3.93 4.50 -12.42
C GLU A 160 -4.47 3.26 -13.14
N ALA A 161 -4.88 2.22 -12.40
CA ALA A 161 -5.37 0.98 -12.97
C ALA A 161 -6.71 1.18 -13.70
N THR A 162 -6.76 0.69 -14.94
CA THR A 162 -7.96 0.66 -15.78
C THR A 162 -8.60 -0.73 -15.84
N SER A 163 -8.04 -1.72 -15.13
CA SER A 163 -8.57 -3.08 -15.06
C SER A 163 -8.29 -3.74 -13.71
N LYS A 164 -9.08 -4.77 -13.39
CA LYS A 164 -8.87 -5.57 -12.17
C LYS A 164 -7.50 -6.27 -12.17
N ALA A 165 -7.04 -6.76 -13.33
CA ALA A 165 -5.73 -7.42 -13.44
C ALA A 165 -4.57 -6.49 -13.06
N GLN A 166 -4.66 -5.20 -13.40
CA GLN A 166 -3.65 -4.20 -12.99
C GLN A 166 -3.70 -3.93 -11.48
N ILE A 167 -4.89 -3.87 -10.88
CA ILE A 167 -5.06 -3.76 -9.42
C ILE A 167 -4.42 -4.97 -8.72
N ASP A 168 -4.72 -6.19 -9.18
CA ASP A 168 -4.18 -7.42 -8.61
C ASP A 168 -2.64 -7.45 -8.70
N THR A 169 -2.08 -6.98 -9.83
CA THR A 169 -0.63 -6.86 -10.03
C THR A 169 0.00 -5.86 -9.04
N ALA A 170 -0.65 -4.70 -8.82
CA ALA A 170 -0.18 -3.71 -7.86
C ALA A 170 -0.19 -4.23 -6.41
N VAL A 171 -1.22 -5.00 -6.05
CA VAL A 171 -1.31 -5.65 -4.73
C VAL A 171 -0.23 -6.71 -4.56
N GLN A 172 0.00 -7.57 -5.55
CA GLN A 172 1.05 -8.60 -5.48
C GLN A 172 2.45 -7.98 -5.37
N ALA A 173 2.69 -6.87 -6.08
CA ALA A 173 3.94 -6.11 -5.97
C ALA A 173 4.15 -5.54 -4.56
N LEU A 174 3.10 -5.00 -3.95
CA LEU A 174 3.14 -4.56 -2.55
C LEU A 174 3.50 -5.72 -1.61
N GLU A 175 2.79 -6.83 -1.70
CA GLU A 175 2.99 -7.98 -0.82
C GLU A 175 4.41 -8.53 -0.93
N SER A 176 4.93 -8.60 -2.15
CA SER A 176 6.32 -8.98 -2.42
C SER A 176 7.30 -8.00 -1.78
N ALA A 177 7.07 -6.69 -1.91
CA ALA A 177 7.91 -5.67 -1.29
C ALA A 177 7.89 -5.74 0.24
N LEU A 178 6.71 -5.90 0.85
CA LEU A 178 6.57 -6.05 2.30
C LEU A 178 7.23 -7.32 2.82
N ALA A 179 7.20 -8.42 2.07
CA ALA A 179 7.88 -9.66 2.42
C ALA A 179 9.42 -9.57 2.38
N GLN A 180 9.99 -8.53 1.77
CA GLN A 180 11.43 -8.24 1.85
C GLN A 180 11.80 -7.35 3.03
N ILE A 181 10.82 -6.76 3.73
CA ILE A 181 11.02 -5.86 4.87
C ILE A 181 10.95 -6.63 6.20
N THR A 182 10.41 -7.85 6.20
CA THR A 182 10.26 -8.71 7.38
C THR A 182 11.56 -9.29 7.90
#